data_AF-A0A950A8T2-F1
#
_entry.id   AF-A0A950A8T2-F1
#
_cell.length_a   1.000
_cell.length_b   1.000
_cell.length_c   1.000
_cell.angle_alpha   90.00
_cell.angle_beta   90.00
_cell.angle_gamma   90.00
#
_symmetry.space_group_name_H-M   'P 1'
#
loop_
_entity.id
_entity.type
_entity.pdbx_description
1 polymer ?
#
loop_
_entity_poly.entity_id
_entity_poly.type
_entity_poly.pdbx_seq_one_letter_code
_entity_poly.pdbx_strand_id
1 'polypeptide(L)'
;MSEEFIAELRAQGTRYHNLHPFHRRMDGGELTRDELQRWVTNRFYYQKCIPLKDAAIMSNCPEVEVRREWIQRIIDHDGTAEGSGGIESWLRLGEALGVSRGELETERG
;
A
#
# COMPACT_ATOMS: atom_id res chain seq x y z
N MET A 1 22.70 1.65 -15.99
CA MET A 1 22.71 1.99 -14.55
C MET A 1 23.86 1.20 -13.92
N SER A 2 24.77 1.84 -13.18
CA SER A 2 25.95 1.12 -12.64
C SER A 2 25.58 0.24 -11.45
N GLU A 3 26.32 -0.84 -11.24
CA GLU A 3 26.13 -1.74 -10.09
C GLU A 3 26.33 -1.02 -8.76
N GLU A 4 27.28 -0.08 -8.71
CA GLU A 4 27.56 0.79 -7.56
C GLU A 4 26.33 1.61 -7.17
N PHE A 5 25.67 2.27 -8.12
CA PHE A 5 24.47 3.07 -7.84
C PHE A 5 23.31 2.20 -7.32
N ILE A 6 23.14 0.99 -7.87
CA ILE A 6 22.14 0.04 -7.37
C ILE A 6 22.46 -0.37 -5.93
N ALA A 7 23.73 -0.60 -5.61
CA ALA A 7 24.16 -0.95 -4.26
C ALA A 7 23.84 0.18 -3.26
N GLU A 8 24.07 1.43 -3.63
CA GLU A 8 23.74 2.60 -2.80
C GLU A 8 22.23 2.73 -2.53
N LEU A 9 21.39 2.52 -3.55
CA LEU A 9 19.93 2.50 -3.37
C LEU A 9 19.50 1.38 -2.41
N ARG A 10 20.06 0.18 -2.56
CA ARG A 10 19.76 -0.96 -1.68
C ARG A 10 20.22 -0.71 -0.24
N ALA A 11 21.32 0.00 -0.03
CA ALA A 11 21.83 0.34 1.31
C ALA A 11 20.81 1.19 2.12
N GLN A 12 19.96 1.97 1.45
CA GLN A 12 18.87 2.71 2.11
C GLN A 12 17.78 1.80 2.70
N GLY A 13 17.73 0.52 2.32
CA GLY A 13 16.78 -0.46 2.86
C GLY A 13 16.86 -0.65 4.38
N THR A 14 17.98 -0.27 5.01
CA THR A 14 18.13 -0.23 6.47
C THR A 14 17.17 0.75 7.17
N ARG A 15 16.55 1.66 6.41
CA ARG A 15 15.53 2.61 6.88
C ARG A 15 14.10 2.18 6.58
N TYR A 16 13.92 0.99 5.98
CA TYR A 16 12.61 0.49 5.61
C TYR A 16 11.80 0.09 6.86
N HIS A 17 10.48 0.22 6.77
CA HIS A 17 9.61 0.10 7.95
C HIS A 17 9.51 -1.31 8.53
N ASN A 18 10.03 -2.34 7.86
CA ASN A 18 10.03 -3.72 8.37
C ASN A 18 10.89 -3.84 9.63
N LEU A 19 11.87 -2.96 9.82
CA LEU A 19 12.68 -2.90 11.03
C LEU A 19 12.01 -2.12 12.18
N HIS A 20 10.89 -1.44 11.93
CA HIS A 20 10.18 -0.71 12.97
C HIS A 20 9.63 -1.68 14.03
N PRO A 21 9.71 -1.35 15.34
CA PRO A 21 9.26 -2.25 16.39
C PRO A 21 7.82 -2.76 16.22
N PHE A 22 6.92 -1.90 15.73
CA PHE A 22 5.53 -2.30 15.42
C PHE A 22 5.47 -3.44 14.38
N HIS A 23 6.24 -3.36 13.30
CA HIS A 23 6.23 -4.39 12.25
C HIS A 23 6.83 -5.70 12.74
N ARG A 24 7.92 -5.64 13.54
CA ARG A 24 8.51 -6.84 14.14
C ARG A 24 7.56 -7.56 15.09
N ARG A 25 6.81 -6.81 15.91
CA ARG A 25 5.76 -7.38 16.77
C ARG A 25 4.64 -8.02 15.95
N MET A 26 4.24 -7.37 14.84
CA MET A 26 3.25 -7.92 13.91
C MET A 26 3.71 -9.24 13.30
N ASP A 27 4.93 -9.30 12.77
CA ASP A 27 5.52 -10.51 12.19
C ASP A 27 5.69 -11.62 13.24
N GLY A 28 5.98 -11.24 14.49
CA GLY A 28 6.07 -12.15 15.63
C GLY A 28 4.72 -12.63 16.18
N GLY A 29 3.59 -12.11 15.69
CA GLY A 29 2.26 -12.46 16.20
C GLY A 29 1.94 -11.88 17.59
N GLU A 30 2.64 -10.82 17.99
CA GLU A 30 2.56 -10.21 19.34
C GLU A 30 1.59 -9.02 19.42
N LEU A 31 0.93 -8.67 18.32
CA LEU A 31 -0.07 -7.60 18.31
C LEU A 31 -1.41 -8.11 18.84
N THR A 32 -2.08 -7.28 19.62
CA THR A 32 -3.47 -7.53 20.01
C THR A 32 -4.40 -7.34 18.81
N ARG A 33 -5.63 -7.84 18.92
CA ARG A 33 -6.66 -7.63 17.90
C ARG A 33 -6.91 -6.15 17.64
N ASP A 34 -7.01 -5.34 18.69
CA ASP A 34 -7.23 -3.90 18.58
C ASP A 34 -6.05 -3.19 17.88
N GLU A 35 -4.81 -3.61 18.13
CA GLU A 35 -3.64 -3.08 17.43
C GLU A 35 -3.66 -3.42 15.93
N LEU A 36 -4.06 -4.64 15.57
CA LEU A 36 -4.21 -5.07 14.17
C LEU A 36 -5.33 -4.30 13.46
N GLN A 37 -6.46 -4.08 14.15
CA GLN A 37 -7.58 -3.28 13.63
C GLN A 37 -7.16 -1.84 13.36
N ARG A 38 -6.47 -1.19 14.31
CA ARG A 38 -5.93 0.17 14.10
C ARG A 38 -4.93 0.21 12.95
N TRP A 39 -4.05 -0.79 12.85
CA TRP A 39 -3.09 -0.86 11.77
C TRP A 39 -3.78 -0.97 10.41
N VAL A 40 -4.77 -1.86 10.24
CA VAL A 40 -5.45 -2.02 8.95
C VAL A 40 -6.23 -0.75 8.58
N THR A 41 -6.90 -0.09 9.53
CA THR A 41 -7.61 1.17 9.28
C THR A 41 -6.66 2.27 8.82
N ASN A 42 -5.55 2.47 9.52
CA ASN A 42 -4.56 3.49 9.13
C ASN A 42 -3.84 3.14 7.83
N ARG A 43 -3.52 1.87 7.61
CA ARG A 43 -2.81 1.43 6.41
C ARG A 43 -3.71 1.47 5.18
N PHE A 44 -5.02 1.25 5.34
CA PHE A 44 -5.99 1.35 4.25
C PHE A 44 -5.95 2.73 3.58
N TYR A 45 -5.89 3.82 4.35
CA TYR A 45 -5.75 5.17 3.82
C TYR A 45 -4.53 5.31 2.91
N TYR A 46 -3.36 4.82 3.35
CA TYR A 46 -2.15 4.81 2.52
C TYR A 46 -2.38 4.05 1.21
N GLN A 47 -3.04 2.89 1.23
CA GLN A 47 -3.28 2.07 0.04
C GLN A 47 -4.20 2.77 -0.97
N LYS A 48 -5.26 3.42 -0.48
CA LYS A 48 -6.18 4.22 -1.31
C LYS A 48 -5.46 5.41 -1.99
N CYS A 49 -4.44 5.97 -1.36
CA CYS A 49 -3.65 7.06 -1.94
C CYS A 49 -2.64 6.62 -3.01
N ILE A 50 -2.25 5.34 -3.07
CA ILE A 50 -1.26 4.86 -4.06
C ILE A 50 -1.69 5.12 -5.51
N PRO A 51 -2.89 4.71 -5.97
CA PRO A 51 -3.31 4.96 -7.35
C PRO A 51 -3.44 6.46 -7.66
N LEU A 52 -3.83 7.30 -6.69
CA LEU A 52 -3.86 8.76 -6.85
C LEU A 52 -2.45 9.33 -7.07
N LYS A 53 -1.48 8.90 -6.25
CA LYS A 53 -0.07 9.29 -6.40
C LYS A 53 0.49 8.77 -7.72
N ASP A 54 0.17 7.54 -8.13
CA ASP A 54 0.64 6.97 -9.39
C ASP A 54 0.03 7.69 -10.61
N ALA A 55 -1.24 8.11 -10.54
CA ALA A 55 -1.86 8.95 -11.56
C ALA A 55 -1.16 10.32 -11.69
N ALA A 56 -0.78 10.94 -10.56
CA ALA A 56 -0.01 12.18 -10.57
C ALA A 56 1.41 12.03 -11.17
N ILE A 57 2.03 10.85 -11.05
CA ILE A 57 3.28 10.56 -11.77
C ILE A 57 3.01 10.49 -13.28
N MET A 58 1.97 9.76 -13.68
CA MET A 58 1.61 9.61 -15.09
C MET A 58 1.23 10.94 -15.75
N SER A 59 0.51 11.82 -15.05
CA SER A 59 0.14 13.14 -15.59
C SER A 59 1.35 14.04 -15.87
N ASN A 60 2.46 13.81 -15.16
CA ASN A 60 3.72 14.54 -15.34
C ASN A 60 4.72 13.82 -16.26
N CYS A 61 4.36 12.67 -16.83
CA CYS A 61 5.26 11.87 -17.66
C CYS A 61 4.91 12.03 -19.15
N PRO A 62 5.76 12.69 -19.98
CA PRO A 62 5.49 12.85 -21.41
C PRO A 62 5.68 11.55 -22.21
N GLU A 63 6.47 10.61 -21.70
CA GLU A 63 6.86 9.38 -22.41
C GLU A 63 5.75 8.32 -22.40
N VAL A 64 5.22 7.99 -23.59
CA VAL A 64 4.09 7.06 -23.72
C VAL A 64 4.42 5.63 -23.29
N GLU A 65 5.62 5.14 -23.59
CA GLU A 65 6.02 3.77 -23.23
C GLU A 65 6.10 3.61 -21.70
N VAL A 66 6.62 4.63 -21.00
CA VAL A 66 6.64 4.65 -19.54
C VAL A 66 5.22 4.65 -18.97
N ARG A 67 4.31 5.48 -19.51
CA ARG A 67 2.91 5.49 -19.06
C ARG A 67 2.19 4.17 -19.29
N ARG A 68 2.49 3.44 -20.37
CA ARG A 68 1.92 2.11 -20.65
C ARG A 68 2.33 1.05 -19.63
N GLU A 69 3.55 1.13 -19.11
CA GLU A 69 3.98 0.25 -18.01
C GLU A 69 3.42 0.73 -16.67
N TRP A 70 3.40 2.05 -16.42
CA TRP A 70 3.00 2.62 -15.14
C TRP A 70 1.51 2.43 -14.82
N ILE A 71 0.64 2.43 -15.83
CA ILE A 71 -0.82 2.26 -15.66
C ILE A 71 -1.17 0.94 -14.97
N GLN A 72 -0.33 -0.10 -15.12
CA GLN A 72 -0.56 -1.39 -14.47
C GLN A 72 -0.65 -1.25 -12.94
N ARG A 73 0.12 -0.34 -12.34
CA ARG A 73 0.07 -0.08 -10.89
C ARG A 73 -1.32 0.40 -10.43
N ILE A 74 -1.94 1.28 -11.23
CA ILE A 74 -3.29 1.77 -10.94
C ILE A 74 -4.30 0.63 -11.10
N ILE A 75 -4.19 -0.13 -12.19
CA ILE A 75 -5.05 -1.30 -12.46
C ILE A 75 -4.94 -2.34 -11.34
N ASP A 76 -3.74 -2.60 -10.82
CA ASP A 76 -3.53 -3.56 -9.73
C ASP A 76 -4.21 -3.10 -8.43
N HIS A 77 -4.19 -1.79 -8.14
CA HIS A 77 -4.80 -1.22 -6.94
C HIS A 77 -6.32 -1.06 -7.05
N ASP A 78 -6.81 -0.46 -8.13
CA ASP A 78 -8.23 -0.14 -8.33
C ASP A 78 -9.03 -1.31 -8.90
N GLY A 79 -8.36 -2.25 -9.56
CA GLY A 79 -9.01 -3.26 -10.38
C GLY A 79 -9.58 -2.69 -11.68
N THR A 80 -10.16 -3.56 -12.50
CA THR A 80 -10.84 -3.18 -13.76
C THR A 80 -12.35 -3.33 -13.67
N ALA A 81 -12.86 -3.78 -12.53
CA ALA A 81 -14.28 -3.98 -12.26
C ALA A 81 -14.57 -3.78 -10.76
N GLU A 82 -15.83 -3.54 -10.43
CA GLU A 82 -16.27 -3.43 -9.03
C GLU A 82 -15.90 -4.70 -8.23
N GLY A 83 -15.42 -4.51 -7.00
CA GLY A 83 -15.02 -5.61 -6.14
C GLY A 83 -13.77 -6.37 -6.61
N SER A 84 -12.90 -5.72 -7.38
CA SER A 84 -11.57 -6.24 -7.77
C SER A 84 -10.45 -5.30 -7.33
N GLY A 85 -9.19 -5.75 -7.49
CA GLY A 85 -8.01 -4.95 -7.17
C GLY A 85 -7.50 -5.06 -5.73
N GLY A 86 -6.38 -4.39 -5.48
CA GLY A 86 -5.71 -4.35 -4.19
C GLY A 86 -6.51 -3.62 -3.11
N ILE A 87 -7.22 -2.54 -3.45
CA ILE A 87 -8.05 -1.80 -2.49
C ILE A 87 -9.16 -2.69 -1.94
N GLU A 88 -9.85 -3.44 -2.80
CA GLU A 88 -10.84 -4.43 -2.38
C GLU A 88 -10.23 -5.52 -1.50
N SER A 89 -9.01 -5.97 -1.82
CA SER A 89 -8.30 -6.96 -1.00
C SER A 89 -8.03 -6.43 0.42
N TRP A 90 -7.72 -5.14 0.55
CA TRP A 90 -7.58 -4.48 1.86
C TRP A 90 -8.90 -4.31 2.60
N LEU A 91 -10.00 -4.01 1.90
CA LEU A 91 -11.34 -3.99 2.51
C LEU A 91 -11.67 -5.36 3.14
N ARG A 92 -11.44 -6.44 2.39
CA ARG A 92 -11.64 -7.82 2.88
C ARG A 92 -10.73 -8.16 4.06
N LEU A 93 -9.49 -7.67 4.07
CA LEU A 93 -8.58 -7.83 5.22
C LEU A 93 -9.14 -7.16 6.48
N GLY A 94 -9.68 -5.94 6.35
CA GLY A 94 -10.34 -5.28 7.48
C GLY A 94 -11.56 -6.04 7.98
N GLU A 95 -12.42 -6.52 7.08
CA GLU A 95 -13.58 -7.34 7.42
C GLU A 95 -13.18 -8.60 8.20
N ALA A 96 -12.12 -9.29 7.75
CA ALA A 96 -11.56 -10.46 8.43
C ALA A 96 -11.03 -10.13 9.84
N LEU A 97 -10.51 -8.91 10.04
CA LEU A 97 -10.09 -8.39 11.34
C LEU A 97 -11.25 -7.79 12.15
N GLY A 98 -12.48 -7.82 11.64
CA GLY A 98 -13.69 -7.32 12.29
C GLY A 98 -13.88 -5.80 12.23
N VAL A 99 -13.25 -5.12 11.28
CA VAL A 99 -13.47 -3.71 10.95
C VAL A 99 -14.43 -3.65 9.77
N SER A 100 -15.48 -2.84 9.86
CA SER A 100 -16.46 -2.74 8.77
C SER A 100 -15.91 -1.96 7.57
N ARG A 101 -16.44 -2.21 6.36
CA ARG A 101 -16.09 -1.42 5.17
C ARG A 101 -16.32 0.08 5.37
N GLY A 102 -17.48 0.43 5.93
CA GLY A 102 -17.82 1.83 6.20
C GLY A 102 -16.82 2.50 7.14
N GLU A 103 -16.33 1.78 8.15
CA GLU A 103 -15.30 2.31 9.05
C GLU A 103 -13.99 2.57 8.32
N LEU A 104 -13.51 1.62 7.51
CA LEU A 104 -12.31 1.81 6.69
C LEU A 104 -12.44 2.99 5.72
N GLU A 105 -13.59 3.13 5.07
CA GLU A 105 -13.85 4.18 4.07
C GLU A 105 -14.02 5.58 4.67
N THR A 106 -14.41 5.68 5.94
CA THR A 106 -14.57 6.98 6.61
C THR A 106 -13.24 7.64 7.00
N GLU A 107 -12.12 6.91 6.94
CA GLU A 107 -10.77 7.42 7.22
C GLU A 107 -10.60 8.01 8.64
N ARG A 108 -11.51 7.66 9.56
CA ARG A 108 -11.48 8.07 10.98
C ARG A 108 -10.96 6.89 11.81
N GLY A 109 -9.64 6.85 12.02
CA GLY A 109 -8.98 5.92 12.93
C GLY A 109 -8.84 6.45 14.35
#